data_AF-A0A6P2BA21-F1
#
_entry.id   AF-A0A6P2BA21-F1
#
_cell.length_a   1.000
_cell.length_b   1.000
_cell.length_c   1.000
_cell.angle_alpha   90.00
_cell.angle_beta   90.00
_cell.angle_gamma   90.00
#
_symmetry.space_group_name_H-M   'P 1'
#
loop_
_entity.id
_entity.type
_entity.pdbx_description
1 polymer ?
#
loop_
_entity_poly.entity_id
_entity_poly.type
_entity_poly.pdbx_seq_one_letter_code
_entity_poly.pdbx_strand_id
1 'polypeptide(L)'
;MLKALSGVVQAPKPLAFCEDVDVIGQPFIVVEFVDGVSITTALPPAYDVSVATLDTIGEELIDGIAAAHRLDWQTLPLRQPSAPPQDYVIRQLERWAAARRKAAVRDLPLIEELAKWLAGRIPVARAAGVLHGDFHLDNTLFAADRPRLGAIIDWELATVGDPMADVGLMLAFWGERPIEAP
;
A
#
# COMPACT_ATOMS: atom_id res chain seq x y z
N MET A 1 -6.12 6.08 -10.46
CA MET A 1 -4.87 5.33 -10.26
C MET A 1 -4.81 4.09 -11.14
N LEU A 2 -5.63 3.06 -10.91
CA LEU A 2 -5.56 1.76 -11.61
C LEU A 2 -5.45 1.84 -13.14
N LYS A 3 -6.20 2.75 -13.80
CA LYS A 3 -6.10 2.93 -15.25
C LYS A 3 -4.70 3.36 -15.73
N ALA A 4 -4.00 4.18 -14.93
CA ALA A 4 -2.65 4.63 -15.23
C ALA A 4 -1.58 3.54 -14.98
N LEU A 5 -1.88 2.57 -14.11
CA LEU A 5 -0.96 1.48 -13.75
C LEU A 5 -1.18 0.22 -14.61
N SER A 6 -2.29 0.16 -15.34
CA SER A 6 -2.65 -1.00 -16.16
C SER A 6 -1.57 -1.30 -17.20
N GLY A 7 -1.01 -2.51 -17.14
CA GLY A 7 0.02 -2.98 -18.06
C GLY A 7 1.46 -2.54 -17.71
N VAL A 8 1.65 -1.76 -16.66
CA VAL A 8 2.98 -1.32 -16.20
C VAL A 8 3.31 -1.73 -14.76
N VAL A 9 2.30 -2.08 -13.96
CA VAL A 9 2.43 -2.69 -12.63
C VAL A 9 1.53 -3.94 -12.57
N GLN A 10 1.92 -4.93 -11.77
CA GLN A 10 1.06 -6.06 -11.42
C GLN A 10 -0.09 -5.61 -10.53
N ALA A 11 -1.15 -5.09 -11.14
CA ALA A 11 -2.38 -4.68 -10.48
C ALA A 11 -3.59 -5.09 -11.33
N PRO A 12 -4.76 -5.36 -10.73
CA PRO A 12 -5.94 -5.73 -11.49
C PRO A 12 -6.32 -4.65 -12.51
N LYS A 13 -6.44 -5.04 -13.77
CA LYS A 13 -6.91 -4.19 -14.85
C LYS A 13 -8.32 -3.66 -14.55
N PRO A 14 -8.52 -2.33 -14.56
CA PRO A 14 -9.87 -1.79 -14.49
C PRO A 14 -10.63 -2.07 -15.79
N LEU A 15 -11.82 -2.64 -15.68
CA LEU A 15 -12.70 -2.98 -16.80
C LEU A 15 -13.78 -1.91 -17.02
N ALA A 16 -14.39 -1.41 -15.95
CA ALA A 16 -15.41 -0.37 -16.01
C ALA A 16 -15.42 0.46 -14.73
N PHE A 17 -15.82 1.72 -14.84
CA PHE A 17 -16.14 2.59 -13.70
C PHE A 17 -17.53 3.17 -13.93
N CYS A 18 -18.40 3.06 -12.94
CA CYS A 18 -19.76 3.54 -13.00
C CYS A 18 -19.99 4.54 -11.86
N GLU A 19 -20.28 5.79 -12.21
CA GLU A 19 -20.68 6.85 -11.26
C GLU A 19 -22.19 6.95 -11.10
N ASP A 20 -22.96 6.22 -11.94
CA ASP A 20 -24.40 6.22 -11.90
C ASP A 20 -24.90 5.38 -10.71
N VAL A 21 -25.37 6.10 -9.69
CA VAL A 21 -25.90 5.52 -8.46
C VAL A 21 -27.24 4.80 -8.67
N ASP A 22 -27.95 5.03 -9.78
CA ASP A 22 -29.22 4.37 -10.04
C ASP A 22 -29.05 2.87 -10.38
N VAL A 23 -27.84 2.44 -10.76
CA VAL A 23 -27.55 1.05 -11.11
C VAL A 23 -27.55 0.13 -9.88
N ILE A 24 -26.81 0.49 -8.81
CA ILE A 24 -26.68 -0.34 -7.59
C ILE A 24 -26.71 0.44 -6.26
N GLY A 25 -27.06 1.73 -6.29
CA GLY A 25 -27.15 2.60 -5.11
C GLY A 25 -25.87 3.35 -4.72
N GLN A 26 -24.73 3.09 -5.39
CA GLN A 26 -23.45 3.75 -5.13
C GLN A 26 -22.50 3.65 -6.34
N PRO A 27 -21.49 4.53 -6.46
CA PRO A 27 -20.45 4.39 -7.47
C PRO A 27 -19.65 3.09 -7.27
N PHE A 28 -19.21 2.47 -8.37
CA PHE A 28 -18.43 1.24 -8.31
C PHE A 28 -17.45 1.10 -9.46
N ILE A 29 -16.44 0.26 -9.25
CA ILE A 29 -15.47 -0.15 -10.25
C ILE A 29 -15.56 -1.66 -10.47
N VAL A 30 -15.47 -2.09 -11.72
CA VAL A 30 -15.27 -3.49 -12.09
C VAL A 30 -13.83 -3.64 -12.53
N VAL A 31 -13.13 -4.60 -11.94
CA VAL A 31 -11.74 -4.94 -12.27
C VAL A 31 -11.67 -6.38 -12.77
N GLU A 32 -10.56 -6.73 -13.42
CA GLU A 32 -10.31 -8.11 -13.82
C GLU A 32 -10.23 -9.03 -12.60
N PHE A 33 -10.68 -10.27 -12.78
CA PHE A 33 -10.48 -11.31 -11.78
C PHE A 33 -9.05 -11.85 -11.92
N VAL A 34 -8.27 -11.75 -10.84
CA VAL A 34 -6.93 -12.34 -10.75
C VAL A 34 -7.05 -13.62 -9.94
N ASP A 35 -6.77 -14.76 -10.57
CA ASP A 35 -6.76 -16.06 -9.90
C ASP A 35 -5.50 -16.19 -9.03
N GLY A 36 -5.65 -15.94 -7.73
CA GLY A 36 -4.57 -15.94 -6.77
C GLY A 36 -5.06 -15.99 -5.32
N VAL A 37 -4.13 -16.20 -4.41
CA VAL A 37 -4.36 -16.39 -2.97
C VAL A 37 -3.62 -15.31 -2.21
N SER A 38 -4.31 -14.65 -1.26
CA SER A 38 -3.66 -13.76 -0.30
C SER A 38 -2.99 -14.59 0.80
N ILE A 39 -1.69 -14.34 1.01
CA ILE A 39 -0.90 -14.99 2.06
C ILE A 39 -1.01 -14.12 3.32
N THR A 40 -1.65 -14.63 4.35
CA THR A 40 -1.87 -13.89 5.61
C THR A 40 -1.27 -14.61 6.80
N THR A 41 -1.80 -15.79 7.14
CA THR A 41 -1.38 -16.58 8.32
C THR A 41 -0.71 -17.90 7.97
N ALA A 42 -0.87 -18.37 6.72
CA ALA A 42 -0.31 -19.63 6.25
C ALA A 42 0.06 -19.54 4.76
N LEU A 43 1.05 -20.32 4.36
CA LEU A 43 1.40 -20.51 2.95
C LEU A 43 0.35 -21.39 2.25
N PRO A 44 0.12 -21.18 0.94
CA PRO A 44 -0.67 -22.11 0.13
C PRO A 44 -0.17 -23.55 0.26
N PRO A 45 -1.05 -24.58 0.30
CA PRO A 45 -0.64 -25.97 0.54
C PRO A 45 0.32 -26.55 -0.50
N ALA A 46 0.37 -25.97 -1.71
CA ALA A 46 1.29 -26.38 -2.77
C ALA A 46 2.72 -25.87 -2.56
N TYR A 47 2.93 -24.92 -1.64
CA TYR A 47 4.23 -24.32 -1.39
C TYR A 47 5.03 -25.19 -0.43
N ASP A 48 6.31 -25.37 -0.74
CA ASP A 48 7.23 -25.98 0.21
C ASP A 48 7.58 -24.98 1.32
N VAL A 49 7.57 -25.44 2.57
CA VAL A 49 7.93 -24.62 3.74
C VAL A 49 9.44 -24.63 3.89
N SER A 50 10.10 -23.82 3.06
CA SER A 50 11.56 -23.66 3.07
C SER A 50 11.96 -22.20 3.00
N VAL A 51 13.19 -21.91 3.46
CA VAL A 51 13.79 -20.57 3.40
C VAL A 51 13.78 -20.04 1.97
N ALA A 52 14.08 -20.88 0.98
CA ALA A 52 14.06 -20.48 -0.42
C ALA A 52 12.69 -20.01 -0.91
N THR A 53 11.60 -20.67 -0.48
CA THR A 53 10.23 -20.25 -0.80
C THR A 53 9.90 -18.90 -0.14
N LEU A 54 10.28 -18.72 1.12
CA LEU A 54 10.05 -17.47 1.86
C LEU A 54 10.85 -16.31 1.25
N ASP A 55 12.11 -16.55 0.89
CA ASP A 55 12.96 -15.57 0.19
C ASP A 55 12.33 -15.18 -1.15
N THR A 56 11.85 -16.14 -1.93
CA THR A 56 11.16 -15.88 -3.22
C THR A 56 9.92 -15.00 -3.03
N ILE A 57 9.10 -15.26 -2.00
CA ILE A 57 7.93 -14.43 -1.70
C ILE A 57 8.35 -13.00 -1.35
N GLY A 58 9.40 -12.84 -0.54
CA GLY A 58 9.94 -11.53 -0.19
C GLY A 58 10.47 -10.77 -1.41
N GLU A 59 11.21 -11.44 -2.29
CA GLU A 59 11.73 -10.86 -3.53
C GLU A 59 10.60 -10.43 -4.47
N GLU A 60 9.61 -11.29 -4.72
CA GLU A 60 8.43 -10.96 -5.55
C GLU A 60 7.65 -9.76 -4.99
N LEU A 61 7.53 -9.66 -3.66
CA LEU A 61 6.87 -8.53 -3.00
C LEU A 61 7.65 -7.22 -3.24
N ILE A 62 8.97 -7.23 -3.03
CA ILE A 62 9.84 -6.07 -3.24
C ILE A 62 9.86 -5.65 -4.71
N ASP A 63 10.02 -6.61 -5.63
CA ASP A 63 10.05 -6.33 -7.07
C ASP A 63 8.72 -5.75 -7.56
N GLY A 64 7.60 -6.28 -7.05
CA GLY A 64 6.25 -5.79 -7.37
C GLY A 64 6.07 -4.31 -7.02
N ILE A 65 6.40 -3.90 -5.79
CA ILE A 65 6.24 -2.49 -5.39
C ILE A 65 7.31 -1.59 -6.00
N ALA A 66 8.54 -2.08 -6.17
CA ALA A 66 9.61 -1.34 -6.83
C ALA A 66 9.24 -1.00 -8.28
N ALA A 67 8.48 -1.86 -8.97
CA ALA A 67 7.96 -1.56 -10.30
C ALA A 67 7.09 -0.29 -10.31
N ALA A 68 6.22 -0.11 -9.31
CA ALA A 68 5.40 1.11 -9.16
C ALA A 68 6.25 2.33 -8.78
N HIS A 69 7.19 2.16 -7.85
CA HIS A 69 8.07 3.23 -7.36
C HIS A 69 9.00 3.79 -8.44
N ARG A 70 9.36 2.99 -9.44
CA ARG A 70 10.26 3.38 -10.55
C ARG A 70 9.55 4.08 -11.71
N LEU A 71 8.22 4.13 -11.73
CA LEU A 71 7.49 4.81 -12.79
C LEU A 71 7.78 6.31 -12.77
N ASP A 72 7.98 6.89 -13.95
CA ASP A 72 7.93 8.34 -14.11
C ASP A 72 6.47 8.81 -13.98
N TRP A 73 6.06 9.06 -12.74
CA TRP A 73 4.71 9.46 -12.40
C TRP A 73 4.25 10.74 -13.11
N GLN A 74 5.17 11.58 -13.59
CA GLN A 74 4.84 12.81 -14.32
C GLN A 74 4.30 12.53 -15.73
N THR A 75 4.66 11.37 -16.29
CA THR A 75 4.21 10.92 -17.62
C THR A 75 2.90 10.13 -17.56
N LEU A 76 2.50 9.67 -16.37
CA LEU A 76 1.28 8.89 -16.19
C LEU A 76 0.04 9.80 -16.23
N PRO A 77 -1.11 9.27 -16.70
CA PRO A 77 -2.39 10.00 -16.68
C PRO A 77 -2.99 10.04 -15.27
N LEU A 78 -2.26 10.63 -14.32
CA LEU A 78 -2.65 10.81 -12.93
C LEU A 78 -3.16 12.24 -12.70
N ARG A 79 -4.05 12.38 -11.72
CA ARG A 79 -4.39 13.70 -11.20
C ARG A 79 -3.16 14.28 -10.52
N GLN A 80 -2.81 15.51 -10.86
CA GLN A 80 -1.65 16.18 -10.28
C GLN A 80 -1.84 16.35 -8.76
N PRO A 81 -0.80 16.05 -7.94
CA PRO A 81 -0.86 16.28 -6.50
C PRO A 81 -1.15 17.74 -6.18
N SER A 82 -2.01 17.98 -5.19
CA SER A 82 -2.34 19.34 -4.74
C SER A 82 -1.24 19.98 -3.88
N ALA A 83 -0.21 19.21 -3.52
CA ALA A 83 0.93 19.64 -2.71
C ALA A 83 2.20 18.93 -3.20
N PRO A 84 3.40 19.48 -2.92
CA PRO A 84 4.65 18.88 -3.32
C PRO A 84 4.75 17.42 -2.84
N PRO A 85 5.05 16.44 -3.70
CA PRO A 85 5.21 15.05 -3.28
C PRO A 85 6.24 14.85 -2.16
N GLN A 86 7.25 15.71 -2.09
CA GLN A 86 8.30 15.68 -1.07
C GLN A 86 7.75 15.92 0.34
N ASP A 87 6.65 16.66 0.46
CA ASP A 87 6.01 16.95 1.74
C ASP A 87 5.05 15.82 2.17
N TYR A 88 5.02 14.68 1.46
CA TYR A 88 4.07 13.60 1.73
C TYR A 88 4.10 13.16 3.21
N VAL A 89 5.28 12.88 3.77
CA VAL A 89 5.42 12.41 5.16
C VAL A 89 4.95 13.48 6.15
N ILE A 90 5.26 14.76 5.89
CA ILE A 90 4.81 15.89 6.71
C ILE A 90 3.28 15.91 6.75
N ARG A 91 2.64 15.87 5.57
CA ARG A 91 1.18 15.91 5.45
C ARG A 91 0.51 14.71 6.11
N GLN A 92 1.09 13.51 6.00
CA GLN A 92 0.52 12.33 6.67
C GLN A 92 0.57 12.52 8.19
N LEU A 93 1.70 12.96 8.74
CA LEU A 93 1.82 13.19 10.19
C LEU A 93 0.79 14.23 10.68
N GLU A 94 0.66 15.35 9.97
CA GLU A 94 -0.33 16.39 10.30
C GLU A 94 -1.77 15.87 10.21
N ARG A 95 -2.08 15.13 9.14
CA ARG A 95 -3.41 14.53 8.91
C ARG A 95 -3.78 13.58 10.04
N TRP A 96 -2.89 12.67 10.42
CA TRP A 96 -3.16 11.69 11.48
C TRP A 96 -3.27 12.34 12.86
N ALA A 97 -2.42 13.32 13.16
CA ALA A 97 -2.52 14.10 14.39
C ALA A 97 -3.86 14.88 14.46
N ALA A 98 -4.30 15.47 13.35
CA ALA A 98 -5.59 16.16 13.28
C ALA A 98 -6.77 15.18 13.42
N ALA A 99 -6.72 14.02 12.76
CA ALA A 99 -7.74 12.97 12.89
C ALA A 99 -7.86 12.50 14.35
N ARG A 100 -6.74 12.25 15.02
CA ARG A 100 -6.69 11.86 16.44
C ARG A 100 -7.34 12.91 17.36
N ARG A 101 -7.08 14.20 17.13
CA ARG A 101 -7.70 15.29 17.90
C ARG A 101 -9.20 15.40 17.64
N LYS A 102 -9.64 15.20 16.40
CA LYS A 102 -11.06 15.31 16.01
C LYS A 102 -11.91 14.14 16.51
N ALA A 103 -11.37 12.93 16.52
CA ALA A 103 -12.08 11.69 16.82
C ALA A 103 -11.53 10.98 18.07
N ALA A 104 -11.15 11.74 19.10
CA ALA A 104 -10.63 11.20 20.34
C ALA A 104 -11.68 10.36 21.10
N VAL A 105 -11.43 9.06 21.28
CA VAL A 105 -12.33 8.16 22.04
C VAL A 105 -11.81 7.81 23.44
N ARG A 106 -10.51 7.98 23.68
CA ARG A 106 -9.85 7.77 24.98
C ARG A 106 -8.59 8.61 25.08
N ASP A 107 -8.03 8.72 26.27
CA ASP A 107 -6.74 9.37 26.47
C ASP A 107 -5.59 8.45 26.04
N LEU A 108 -4.65 9.00 25.26
CA LEU A 108 -3.51 8.30 24.66
C LEU A 108 -2.28 9.24 24.62
N PRO A 109 -1.69 9.58 25.77
CA PRO A 109 -0.61 10.56 25.84
C PRO A 109 0.63 10.14 25.02
N LEU A 110 0.90 8.84 24.91
CA LEU A 110 2.01 8.31 24.12
C LEU A 110 1.87 8.59 22.61
N ILE A 111 0.64 8.69 22.08
CA ILE A 111 0.43 9.05 20.67
C ILE A 111 0.81 10.51 20.43
N GLU A 112 0.48 11.41 21.35
CA GLU A 112 0.85 12.82 21.24
C GLU A 112 2.37 13.01 21.39
N GLU A 113 3.00 12.28 22.30
CA GLU A 113 4.46 12.24 22.45
C GLU A 113 5.14 11.73 21.17
N LEU A 114 4.65 10.62 20.61
CA LEU A 114 5.15 10.06 19.35
C LEU A 114 4.99 11.05 18.19
N ALA A 115 3.83 11.68 18.06
CA ALA A 115 3.57 12.65 16.99
C ALA A 115 4.55 13.83 17.08
N LYS A 116 4.80 14.36 18.29
CA LYS A 116 5.78 15.42 18.52
C LYS A 116 7.21 14.95 18.22
N TRP A 117 7.56 13.74 18.62
CA TRP A 117 8.87 13.15 18.37
C TRP A 117 9.14 12.98 16.87
N LEU A 118 8.15 12.49 16.12
CA LEU A 118 8.19 12.32 14.66
C LEU A 118 8.28 13.67 13.94
N ALA A 119 7.53 14.67 14.37
CA ALA A 119 7.54 16.00 13.75
C ALA A 119 8.94 16.66 13.80
N GLY A 120 9.71 16.39 14.86
CA GLY A 120 11.10 16.85 14.97
C GLY A 120 12.13 16.01 14.22
N ARG A 121 11.73 14.92 13.55
CA ARG A 121 12.61 13.91 12.92
C ARG A 121 12.18 13.50 11.52
N ILE A 122 11.41 14.35 10.85
CA ILE A 122 10.95 14.06 9.49
C ILE A 122 12.18 13.92 8.58
N PRO A 123 12.35 12.77 7.90
CA PRO A 123 13.47 12.58 6.99
C PRO A 123 13.34 13.50 5.78
N VAL A 124 14.48 13.89 5.20
CA VAL A 124 14.48 14.60 3.92
C VAL A 124 14.05 13.63 2.83
N ALA A 125 12.95 13.94 2.15
CA ALA A 125 12.46 13.15 1.03
C ALA A 125 13.51 13.10 -0.10
N ARG A 126 13.80 11.89 -0.58
CA ARG A 126 14.83 11.67 -1.61
C ARG A 126 14.26 11.54 -3.02
N ALA A 127 13.03 11.07 -3.12
CA ALA A 127 12.35 10.81 -4.39
C ALA A 127 10.84 11.01 -4.24
N ALA A 128 10.16 11.12 -5.38
CA ALA A 128 8.72 11.09 -5.48
C ALA A 128 8.32 10.01 -6.48
N GLY A 129 7.44 9.09 -6.07
CA GLY A 129 6.96 7.99 -6.90
C GLY A 129 5.50 7.68 -6.62
N VAL A 130 4.93 6.78 -7.43
CA VAL A 130 3.60 6.23 -7.16
C VAL A 130 3.69 5.37 -5.90
N LEU A 131 2.87 5.66 -4.91
CA LEU A 131 2.72 4.88 -3.69
C LEU A 131 1.48 4.01 -3.76
N HIS A 132 1.54 2.83 -3.16
CA HIS A 132 0.37 2.04 -2.87
C HIS A 132 -0.44 2.65 -1.70
N GLY A 133 0.26 3.05 -0.63
CA GLY A 133 -0.33 3.67 0.56
C GLY A 133 -0.74 2.69 1.66
N ASP A 134 -1.04 1.43 1.30
CA ASP A 134 -1.31 0.33 2.25
C ASP A 134 -0.57 -0.96 1.88
N PHE A 135 0.73 -0.85 1.59
CA PHE A 135 1.51 -1.98 1.05
C PHE A 135 1.96 -2.96 2.14
N HIS A 136 1.44 -4.19 2.08
CA HIS A 136 1.88 -5.33 2.88
C HIS A 136 1.48 -6.64 2.17
N LEU A 137 2.00 -7.79 2.64
CA LEU A 137 1.77 -9.10 2.03
C LEU A 137 0.28 -9.44 1.86
N ASP A 138 -0.56 -9.13 2.86
CA ASP A 138 -2.00 -9.45 2.80
C ASP A 138 -2.73 -8.74 1.64
N ASN A 139 -2.22 -7.60 1.15
CA ASN A 139 -2.73 -6.83 0.01
C ASN A 139 -2.11 -7.27 -1.34
N THR A 140 -1.72 -8.54 -1.41
CA THR A 140 -1.22 -9.16 -2.63
C THR A 140 -1.91 -10.49 -2.89
N LEU A 141 -1.95 -10.89 -4.17
CA LEU A 141 -2.43 -12.18 -4.63
C LEU A 141 -1.27 -12.93 -5.26
N PHE A 142 -0.91 -14.07 -4.68
CA PHE A 142 0.10 -14.98 -5.19
C PHE A 142 -0.54 -16.16 -5.93
N ALA A 143 0.15 -16.74 -6.91
CA ALA A 143 -0.36 -17.91 -7.63
C ALA A 143 -0.48 -19.12 -6.68
N ALA A 144 -1.59 -19.86 -6.74
CA ALA A 144 -1.85 -20.96 -5.80
C ALA A 144 -0.83 -22.11 -5.88
N ASP A 145 -0.13 -22.27 -7.02
CA ASP A 145 0.75 -23.39 -7.34
C ASP A 145 2.25 -23.11 -7.14
N ARG A 146 2.66 -21.83 -7.10
CA ARG A 146 4.07 -21.42 -6.93
C ARG A 146 4.21 -19.99 -6.39
N PRO A 147 5.29 -19.65 -5.65
CA PRO A 147 5.51 -18.34 -5.05
C PRO A 147 5.80 -17.27 -6.11
N ARG A 148 4.76 -16.81 -6.80
CA ARG A 148 4.82 -15.77 -7.82
C ARG A 148 3.72 -14.76 -7.57
N LEU A 149 4.07 -13.48 -7.53
CA LEU A 149 3.11 -12.40 -7.39
C LEU A 149 2.24 -12.31 -8.65
N GLY A 150 0.93 -12.41 -8.45
CA GLY A 150 -0.10 -12.24 -9.47
C GLY A 150 -0.56 -10.79 -9.55
N ALA A 151 -0.90 -10.19 -8.41
CA ALA A 151 -1.33 -8.79 -8.35
C ALA A 151 -1.13 -8.18 -6.96
N ILE A 152 -0.83 -6.88 -6.93
CA ILE A 152 -1.02 -5.99 -5.79
C ILE A 152 -2.44 -5.42 -5.87
N ILE A 153 -3.20 -5.54 -4.79
CA ILE A 153 -4.62 -5.16 -4.72
C ILE A 153 -4.81 -4.03 -3.70
N ASP A 154 -6.00 -3.42 -3.72
CA ASP A 154 -6.39 -2.35 -2.78
C ASP A 154 -5.64 -1.00 -2.93
N TRP A 155 -5.67 -0.47 -4.16
CA TRP A 155 -5.02 0.81 -4.51
C TRP A 155 -5.84 2.06 -4.10
N GLU A 156 -6.71 1.98 -3.10
CA GLU A 156 -7.60 3.10 -2.75
C GLU A 156 -6.85 4.27 -2.08
N LEU A 157 -5.77 3.96 -1.36
CA LEU A 157 -4.90 4.96 -0.72
C LEU A 157 -3.77 5.46 -1.62
N ALA A 158 -3.70 4.95 -2.86
CA ALA A 158 -2.60 5.20 -3.76
C ALA A 158 -2.48 6.67 -4.15
N THR A 159 -1.24 7.16 -4.16
CA THR A 159 -0.94 8.58 -4.37
C THR A 159 0.48 8.78 -4.88
N VAL A 160 0.97 10.02 -4.93
CA VAL A 160 2.37 10.34 -5.24
C VAL A 160 3.04 10.91 -3.99
N GLY A 161 4.16 10.33 -3.59
CA GLY A 161 4.89 10.70 -2.37
C GLY A 161 6.24 10.01 -2.26
N ASP A 162 6.82 9.99 -1.06
CA ASP A 162 8.09 9.31 -0.79
C ASP A 162 7.91 7.77 -0.77
N PRO A 163 8.55 7.02 -1.69
CA PRO A 163 8.49 5.55 -1.76
C PRO A 163 8.84 4.82 -0.47
N MET A 164 9.66 5.44 0.39
CA MET A 164 10.03 4.87 1.68
C MET A 164 8.84 4.68 2.63
N ALA A 165 7.71 5.35 2.38
CA ALA A 165 6.48 5.15 3.16
C ALA A 165 5.91 3.73 2.98
N ASP A 166 5.85 3.22 1.73
CA ASP A 166 5.38 1.86 1.46
C ASP A 166 6.36 0.82 2.03
N VAL A 167 7.67 1.05 1.86
CA VAL A 167 8.71 0.16 2.41
C VAL A 167 8.63 0.12 3.93
N GLY A 168 8.46 1.28 4.57
CA GLY A 168 8.32 1.38 6.02
C GLY A 168 7.07 0.67 6.54
N LEU A 169 5.94 0.80 5.85
CA LEU A 169 4.71 0.11 6.21
C LEU A 169 4.87 -1.41 6.07
N MET A 170 5.37 -1.88 4.93
CA MET A 170 5.62 -3.30 4.69
C MET A 170 6.54 -3.90 5.77
N LEU A 171 7.62 -3.22 6.13
CA LEU A 171 8.52 -3.64 7.21
C LEU A 171 7.85 -3.63 8.59
N ALA A 172 6.94 -2.70 8.86
CA ALA A 172 6.19 -2.65 10.11
C ALA A 172 5.22 -3.85 10.27
N PHE A 173 4.78 -4.43 9.15
CA PHE A 173 4.00 -5.67 9.11
C PHE A 173 4.87 -6.93 9.06
N TRP A 174 6.19 -6.79 8.86
CA TRP A 174 7.12 -7.90 8.70
C TRP A 174 7.71 -8.33 10.03
N GLY A 175 7.67 -9.64 10.31
CA GLY A 175 8.19 -10.24 11.54
C GLY A 175 7.08 -10.64 12.53
N GLU A 176 7.50 -11.09 13.70
CA GLU A 176 6.55 -11.44 14.77
C GLU A 176 5.71 -10.22 15.11
N ARG A 177 4.39 -10.41 15.26
CA ARG A 177 3.48 -9.40 15.83
C ARG A 177 3.30 -9.73 17.31
N PRO A 178 4.23 -9.38 18.22
CA PRO A 178 3.97 -9.48 19.65
C PRO A 178 2.98 -8.37 20.01
N ILE A 179 1.70 -8.61 19.76
CA ILE A 179 0.64 -7.84 20.38
C ILE A 179 0.32 -8.60 21.66
N GLU A 180 1.10 -8.38 22.72
CA GLU A 180 0.52 -8.54 24.04
C GLU A 180 -0.54 -7.46 24.16
N ALA A 181 -1.81 -7.89 24.27
CA ALA A 181 -2.89 -6.97 24.56
C ALA A 181 -2.57 -6.25 25.89
N PRO A 182 -2.78 -4.92 25.98
CA PRO A 182 -2.67 -4.22 27.24
C PRO A 182 -3.69 -4.70 28.27
#